data_AF-A0A1Y6ESW8-F1
#
_entry.id   AF-A0A1Y6ESW8-F1
#
_cell.length_a   1.000
_cell.length_b   1.000
_cell.length_c   1.000
_cell.angle_alpha   90.00
_cell.angle_beta   90.00
_cell.angle_gamma   90.00
#
_symmetry.space_group_name_H-M   'P 1'
#
loop_
_entity.id
_entity.type
_entity.pdbx_description
1 polymer ?
#
loop_
_entity_poly.entity_id
_entity_poly.type
_entity_poly.pdbx_seq_one_letter_code
_entity_poly.pdbx_strand_id
1 'polypeptide(L)' 'MPKFTFETQRSDEETEPDFVTGEFDTVEHARREANQAFHEMAMDVRPSAELSTVRVTVKDDQGRIVARRVARFEAEDINP' A
#
# COMPACT_ATOMS: atom_id res chain seq x y z
N MET A 1 -21.50 -10.89 9.17
CA MET A 1 -20.98 -9.52 9.21
C MET A 1 -20.27 -9.27 7.89
N PRO A 2 -20.45 -8.11 7.24
CA PRO A 2 -19.70 -7.79 6.02
C PRO A 2 -18.21 -7.72 6.33
N LYS A 3 -17.36 -8.26 5.45
CA LYS A 3 -15.91 -8.21 5.57
C LYS A 3 -15.33 -7.26 4.54
N PHE A 4 -14.43 -6.40 4.97
CA PHE A 4 -13.65 -5.54 4.11
C PHE A 4 -12.21 -6.00 4.13
N THR A 5 -11.64 -6.22 2.95
CA THR A 5 -10.24 -6.61 2.80
C THR A 5 -9.45 -5.39 2.37
N PHE A 6 -8.34 -5.10 3.05
CA PHE A 6 -7.36 -4.16 2.50
C PHE A 6 -6.13 -4.90 1.99
N GLU A 7 -5.47 -4.28 1.03
CA GLU A 7 -4.23 -4.73 0.42
C GLU A 7 -3.38 -3.50 0.12
N THR A 8 -2.26 -3.38 0.81
CA THR A 8 -1.21 -2.41 0.50
C THR A 8 -0.05 -3.16 -0.14
N GLN A 9 0.31 -2.75 -1.35
CA GLN A 9 1.37 -3.35 -2.16
C GLN A 9 2.45 -2.31 -2.44
N ARG A 10 3.71 -2.63 -2.17
CA ARG A 10 4.86 -1.87 -2.69
C ARG A 10 5.52 -2.66 -3.81
N SER A 11 5.87 -2.00 -4.90
CA SER A 11 6.60 -2.59 -6.02
C SER A 11 7.71 -1.65 -6.46
N ASP A 12 8.91 -2.20 -6.57
CA ASP A 12 10.11 -1.52 -7.06
C ASP A 12 10.58 -2.26 -8.33
N GLU A 13 11.43 -1.65 -9.17
CA GLU A 13 11.79 -2.22 -10.48
C GLU A 13 12.63 -3.53 -10.36
N GLU A 14 13.39 -3.69 -9.28
CA GLU A 14 14.37 -4.77 -9.12
C GLU A 14 14.02 -5.80 -8.03
N THR A 15 12.95 -5.59 -7.26
CA THR A 15 12.61 -6.43 -6.10
C THR A 15 11.24 -7.07 -6.22
N GLU A 16 11.06 -8.22 -5.55
CA GLU A 16 9.72 -8.78 -5.38
C GLU A 16 8.80 -7.79 -4.68
N PRO A 17 7.50 -7.73 -5.05
CA PRO A 17 6.56 -6.83 -4.41
C PRO A 17 6.29 -7.24 -2.96
N ASP A 18 6.25 -6.27 -2.05
CA ASP A 18 5.82 -6.48 -0.68
C ASP A 18 4.31 -6.28 -0.54
N PHE A 19 3.71 -7.03 0.37
CA PHE A 19 2.28 -6.94 0.65
C PHE A 19 2.00 -6.88 2.15
N VAL A 20 1.04 -6.04 2.52
CA VAL A 20 0.37 -6.06 3.82
C VAL A 20 -1.13 -6.13 3.56
N THR A 21 -1.79 -7.12 4.16
CA THR A 21 -3.22 -7.38 4.00
C THR A 21 -3.90 -7.60 5.33
N GLY A 22 -5.22 -7.38 5.36
CA GLY A 22 -6.03 -7.68 6.53
C GLY A 22 -7.52 -7.58 6.25
N GLU A 23 -8.31 -8.18 7.13
CA GLU A 23 -9.77 -8.24 7.05
C GLU A 23 -10.40 -7.56 8.25
N PHE A 24 -11.43 -6.73 8.01
CA PHE A 24 -12.13 -6.00 9.06
C PHE A 24 -13.63 -5.96 8.84
N ASP A 25 -14.38 -5.81 9.93
CA ASP A 25 -15.85 -5.78 9.89
C ASP A 25 -16.42 -4.43 9.40
N THR A 26 -15.59 -3.38 9.32
CA THR A 26 -16.00 -2.05 8.86
C THR A 26 -15.04 -1.45 7.84
N VAL A 27 -15.58 -0.66 6.92
CA VAL A 27 -14.80 0.01 5.88
C VAL A 27 -13.89 1.10 6.47
N GLU A 28 -14.32 1.78 7.52
CA GLU A 28 -13.50 2.79 8.21
C GLU A 28 -12.26 2.16 8.85
N HIS A 29 -12.42 0.98 9.46
CA HIS A 29 -11.30 0.26 10.04
C HIS A 29 -10.32 -0.20 8.95
N ALA A 30 -10.82 -0.85 7.91
CA ALA A 30 -9.99 -1.28 6.78
C ALA A 30 -9.23 -0.11 6.14
N ARG A 31 -9.88 1.06 5.97
CA ARG A 31 -9.22 2.27 5.43
C ARG A 31 -8.15 2.83 6.35
N ARG A 32 -8.37 2.83 7.67
CA ARG A 32 -7.39 3.30 8.65
C ARG A 32 -6.12 2.45 8.60
N GLU A 33 -6.28 1.13 8.66
CA GLU A 33 -5.15 0.18 8.62
C GLU A 33 -4.40 0.25 7.28
N ALA A 34 -5.15 0.35 6.18
CA ALA A 34 -4.55 0.52 4.86
C ALA A 34 -3.72 1.81 4.73
N ASN A 35 -4.20 2.92 5.31
CA ASN A 35 -3.47 4.19 5.34
C ASN A 35 -2.22 4.13 6.25
N GLN A 36 -2.30 3.41 7.37
CA GLN A 36 -1.15 3.20 8.23
C GLN A 36 -0.08 2.38 7.52
N ALA A 37 -0.44 1.23 6.96
CA ALA A 37 0.46 0.39 6.17
C ALA A 37 1.08 1.15 4.98
N PHE A 38 0.28 1.99 4.31
CA PHE A 38 0.78 2.88 3.27
C PHE A 38 1.86 3.83 3.77
N HIS A 39 1.63 4.48 4.91
CA HIS A 39 2.58 5.43 5.46
C HIS A 39 3.88 4.74 5.89
N GLU A 40 3.77 3.57 6.53
CA GLU A 40 4.93 2.76 6.92
C GLU A 40 5.76 2.33 5.70
N MET A 41 5.12 1.82 4.64
CA MET A 41 5.82 1.44 3.40
C MET A 41 6.40 2.62 2.63
N ALA A 42 5.73 3.78 2.67
CA ALA A 42 6.19 4.99 2.00
C ALA A 42 7.40 5.64 2.68
N MET A 43 7.50 5.51 4.01
CA MET A 43 8.59 6.07 4.81
C MET A 43 9.81 5.15 4.90
N ASP A 44 9.65 3.87 4.57
CA ASP A 44 10.73 2.90 4.52
C ASP A 44 11.62 3.15 3.28
N VAL A 45 12.71 3.89 3.50
CA VAL A 45 13.70 4.25 2.47
C VAL A 45 14.51 3.02 2.09
N ARG A 46 14.28 2.49 0.88
CA ARG A 46 15.07 1.40 0.31
C ARG A 46 16.30 1.94 -0.41
N PRO A 47 17.54 1.58 0.00
CA PRO A 47 18.77 2.16 -0.55
C PRO A 47 19.00 1.94 -2.05
N SER A 48 18.32 0.96 -2.66
CA SER A 48 18.55 0.54 -4.05
C SER A 48 17.38 0.81 -5.01
N ALA A 49 16.26 1.35 -4.53
CA ALA A 49 15.10 1.58 -5.38
C ALA A 49 15.15 3.00 -5.98
N GLU A 50 15.47 3.11 -7.28
CA GLU A 50 15.32 4.37 -8.03
C GLU A 50 13.85 4.80 -8.10
N LEU A 51 12.97 3.81 -8.22
CA LEU A 51 11.54 4.02 -8.26
C LEU A 51 10.80 3.02 -7.37
N SER A 52 9.90 3.54 -6.55
CA SER A 52 8.98 2.74 -5.74
C SER A 52 7.53 3.17 -5.97
N THR A 53 6.63 2.21 -6.11
CA THR A 53 5.19 2.47 -6.18
C THR A 53 4.48 1.78 -5.03
N VAL A 54 3.74 2.54 -4.23
CA VAL A 54 2.87 2.00 -3.17
C VAL A 54 1.41 2.15 -3.59
N ARG A 55 0.69 1.04 -3.66
CA ARG A 55 -0.73 0.95 -4.00
C ARG A 55 -1.52 0.46 -2.80
N VAL A 56 -2.63 1.13 -2.53
CA VAL A 56 -3.61 0.72 -1.53
C VAL A 56 -4.92 0.39 -2.22
N THR A 57 -5.51 -0.75 -1.85
CA THR A 57 -6.84 -1.15 -2.30
C THR A 57 -7.65 -1.61 -1.10
N VAL A 58 -8.91 -1.17 -1.00
CA VAL A 58 -9.90 -1.72 -0.06
C VAL A 58 -11.03 -2.32 -0.88
N LYS A 59 -11.36 -3.59 -0.60
CA LYS A 59 -12.38 -4.39 -1.27
C LYS A 59 -13.50 -4.72 -0.28
N ASP A 60 -14.74 -4.76 -0.75
CA ASP A 60 -15.86 -5.32 0.02
C ASP A 60 -15.86 -6.86 -0.02
N ASP A 61 -16.86 -7.49 0.59
CA ASP A 61 -17.02 -8.94 0.69
C ASP A 61 -17.33 -9.61 -0.65
N GLN A 62 -17.75 -8.83 -1.65
CA GLN A 62 -17.95 -9.26 -3.03
C GLN A 62 -16.69 -9.06 -3.89
N GLY A 63 -15.59 -8.59 -3.29
CA GLY A 63 -14.34 -8.29 -3.98
C GLY A 63 -14.37 -6.99 -4.78
N ARG A 64 -15.41 -6.15 -4.64
CA ARG A 64 -15.50 -4.87 -5.34
C ARG A 64 -14.62 -3.84 -4.64
N ILE A 65 -13.87 -3.09 -5.43
CA ILE A 65 -12.99 -2.03 -4.92
C ILE A 65 -13.86 -0.85 -4.45
N VAL A 66 -13.83 -0.56 -3.15
CA VAL A 66 -14.56 0.57 -2.54
C VAL A 66 -13.65 1.77 -2.25
N ALA A 67 -12.34 1.56 -2.19
CA ALA A 67 -11.36 2.63 -2.12
C ALA A 67 -10.04 2.20 -2.77
N ARG A 68 -9.35 3.16 -3.42
CA ARG A 68 -8.03 2.94 -4.01
C ARG A 68 -7.18 4.19 -3.91
N ARG A 69 -5.88 4.01 -3.64
CA ARG A 69 -4.87 5.07 -3.70
C ARG A 69 -3.58 4.52 -4.30
N VAL A 70 -2.84 5.36 -5.01
CA VAL A 70 -1.51 5.05 -5.55
C VAL A 70 -0.60 6.23 -5.26
N ALA A 71 0.62 5.95 -4.81
CA ALA A 71 1.71 6.91 -4.75
C ALA A 71 2.95 6.33 -5.43
N ARG A 72 3.70 7.21 -6.09
CA ARG A 72 4.95 6.89 -6.75
C ARG A 72 6.04 7.76 -6.11
N PHE A 73 7.12 7.12 -5.73
CA PHE A 73 8.30 7.72 -5.11
C PHE A 73 9.46 7.51 -6.07
N GLU A 74 10.24 8.56 -6.28
CA GLU A 74 11.42 8.58 -7.14
C GLU A 74 12.58 9.05 -6.26
N ALA A 75 13.67 8.29 -6.27
CA ALA A 75 14.87 8.67 -5.56
C ALA A 75 15.51 9.86 -6.30
N GLU A 76 15.72 10.96 -5.60
CA GLU A 76 16.57 12.03 -6.12
C GLU A 76 18.03 11.66 -5.86
N ASP A 77 18.88 11.73 -6.89
CA ASP A 77 20.33 11.59 -6.74
C ASP A 77 20.85 12.64 -5.75
N ILE A 78 21.17 12.21 -4.54
CA ILE A 78 21.89 13.04 -3.57
C ILE A 78 23.36 12.99 -3.98
N ASN A 79 23.74 13.84 -4.93
CA ASN A 79 25.14 14.06 -5.30
C ASN A 79 25.84 14.75 -4.10
N PRO A 80 26.79 14.09 -3.39
CA PRO A 80 27.44 14.65 -2.21
C PRO A 80 28.44 15.77 -2.53
#